data_AF-A0A821U6V7-F1
#
_entry.id   AF-A0A821U6V7-F1
#
_cell.length_a   1.000
_cell.length_b   1.000
_cell.length_c   1.000
_cell.angle_alpha   90.00
_cell.angle_beta   90.00
_cell.angle_gamma   90.00
#
_symmetry.space_group_name_H-M   'P 1'
#
loop_
_entity.id
_entity.type
_entity.pdbx_description
1 polymer ?
#
loop_
_entity_poly.entity_id
_entity_poly.type
_entity_poly.pdbx_seq_one_letter_code
_entity_poly.pdbx_strand_id
1 'polypeptide(L)'
;QNFNTSERTIRRYPLSLGYRPRKSVIKVKSNKLDEQKQYQFAAMHCDADIKKYIFEDECYFGLRNTQQVVWCKRGEPTPKKEISSLRAHVNLIGFIWWNGYVFRRFNGWLNSDTYCETVNEILSGNRNDIG
;
A
#
# COMPACT_ATOMS: atom_id res chain seq x y z
N GLN A 1 40.11 -20.65 8.44
CA GLN A 1 40.72 -19.30 8.56
C GLN A 1 39.61 -18.29 8.86
N ASN A 2 39.66 -17.63 10.02
CA ASN A 2 38.72 -16.55 10.34
C ASN A 2 39.25 -15.24 9.75
N PHE A 3 38.64 -14.78 8.64
CA PHE A 3 38.97 -13.48 8.06
C PHE A 3 38.41 -12.37 8.96
N ASN A 4 39.28 -11.81 9.80
CA ASN A 4 38.96 -10.74 10.73
C ASN A 4 38.87 -9.40 9.96
N THR A 5 37.85 -9.26 9.12
CA THR A 5 37.67 -8.10 8.25
C THR A 5 36.68 -7.14 8.90
N SER A 6 37.09 -5.89 9.16
CA SER A 6 36.21 -4.91 9.81
C SER A 6 34.98 -4.61 8.93
N GLU A 7 33.83 -4.38 9.57
CA GLU A 7 32.58 -4.00 8.88
C GLU A 7 32.78 -2.78 7.95
N ARG A 8 33.64 -1.85 8.38
CA ARG A 8 34.03 -0.67 7.59
C ARG A 8 34.72 -1.06 6.28
N THR A 9 35.59 -2.06 6.31
CA THR A 9 36.29 -2.59 5.12
C THR A 9 35.30 -3.28 4.17
N ILE A 10 34.38 -4.09 4.72
CA ILE A 10 33.34 -4.79 3.96
C ILE A 10 32.43 -3.79 3.23
N ARG A 11 32.03 -2.68 3.87
CA ARG A 11 31.19 -1.65 3.23
C ARG A 11 31.92 -0.83 2.16
N ARG A 12 33.23 -0.63 2.28
CA ARG A 12 34.03 0.19 1.34
C ARG A 12 34.41 -0.55 0.06
N TYR A 13 34.61 -1.86 0.12
CA TYR A 13 35.04 -2.66 -1.02
C TYR A 13 34.06 -2.61 -2.23
N PRO A 14 32.73 -2.78 -2.06
CA PRO A 14 31.77 -2.62 -3.16
C PRO A 14 31.76 -1.19 -3.74
N LEU A 15 31.91 -0.17 -2.88
CA LEU A 15 31.96 1.23 -3.29
C LEU A 15 33.21 1.52 -4.15
N SER A 16 34.38 0.96 -3.79
CA SER A 16 35.60 1.09 -4.60
C SER A 16 35.51 0.40 -5.96
N LEU A 17 34.62 -0.57 -6.11
CA LEU A 17 34.29 -1.24 -7.38
C LEU A 17 33.14 -0.54 -8.13
N GLY A 18 32.66 0.62 -7.65
CA GLY A 18 31.60 1.40 -8.28
C GLY A 18 30.16 0.93 -7.98
N TYR A 19 29.98 -0.12 -7.16
CA TYR A 19 28.65 -0.54 -6.73
C TYR A 19 28.07 0.43 -5.71
N ARG A 20 26.75 0.72 -5.82
CA ARG A 20 26.02 1.55 -4.87
C ARG A 20 24.91 0.76 -4.20
N PRO A 21 24.62 0.99 -2.91
CA PRO A 21 23.47 0.38 -2.27
C PRO A 21 22.19 0.82 -2.98
N ARG A 22 21.35 -0.15 -3.34
CA ARG A 22 20.00 0.09 -3.87
C ARG A 22 18.99 -0.60 -2.98
N LYS A 23 17.84 0.04 -2.77
CA LYS A 23 16.69 -0.64 -2.18
C LYS A 23 16.18 -1.65 -3.20
N SER A 24 15.83 -2.85 -2.74
CA SER A 24 15.14 -3.81 -3.60
C SER A 24 13.80 -3.24 -4.03
N VAL A 25 13.48 -3.40 -5.31
CA VAL A 25 12.14 -3.08 -5.82
C VAL A 25 11.28 -4.31 -5.61
N ILE A 26 10.20 -4.16 -4.85
CA ILE A 26 9.18 -5.20 -4.74
C ILE A 26 8.41 -5.19 -6.06
N LYS A 27 8.48 -6.29 -6.80
CA LYS A 27 7.65 -6.50 -7.99
C LYS A 27 6.58 -7.53 -7.68
N VAL A 28 5.34 -7.24 -8.10
CA VAL A 28 4.26 -8.22 -8.10
C VAL A 28 4.68 -9.37 -9.02
N LYS A 29 4.54 -10.61 -8.55
CA LYS A 29 4.80 -11.78 -9.40
C LYS A 29 3.65 -11.90 -10.39
N SER A 30 3.96 -11.74 -11.67
CA SER A 30 3.04 -11.93 -12.79
C SER A 30 3.46 -13.17 -13.56
N ASN A 31 2.50 -13.97 -14.04
CA ASN A 31 2.79 -15.02 -15.02
C ASN A 31 2.62 -14.46 -16.45
N LYS A 32 3.06 -15.22 -17.48
CA LYS A 32 2.96 -14.77 -18.89
C LYS A 32 1.52 -14.51 -19.34
N LEU A 33 0.55 -15.26 -18.80
CA LEU A 33 -0.86 -15.09 -19.14
C LEU A 33 -1.42 -13.79 -18.57
N ASP A 34 -1.04 -13.43 -17.35
CA ASP A 34 -1.43 -12.17 -16.72
C ASP A 34 -0.83 -10.97 -17.47
N GLU A 35 0.43 -11.07 -17.90
CA GLU A 35 1.08 -10.05 -18.75
C GLU A 35 0.34 -9.86 -20.08
N GLN A 36 -0.06 -10.96 -20.73
CA GLN A 36 -0.85 -10.90 -21.97
C GLN A 36 -2.21 -10.24 -21.76
N LYS A 37 -2.91 -10.58 -20.67
CA LYS A 37 -4.21 -9.97 -20.33
C LYS A 37 -4.06 -8.47 -20.05
N GLN A 38 -3.03 -8.07 -19.32
CA GLN A 38 -2.73 -6.65 -19.07
C GLN A 38 -2.46 -5.90 -20.37
N TYR A 39 -1.66 -6.49 -21.28
CA TYR A 39 -1.38 -5.90 -22.58
C TYR A 39 -2.65 -5.76 -23.44
N GLN A 40 -3.49 -6.80 -23.49
CA GLN A 40 -4.76 -6.76 -24.22
C GLN A 40 -5.70 -5.69 -23.64
N PHE A 41 -5.83 -5.64 -22.31
CA PHE A 41 -6.63 -4.62 -21.66
C PHE A 41 -6.16 -3.20 -22.01
N ALA A 42 -4.85 -2.95 -21.94
CA ALA A 42 -4.26 -1.67 -22.30
C ALA A 42 -4.49 -1.31 -23.78
N ALA A 43 -4.34 -2.27 -24.69
CA ALA A 43 -4.59 -2.06 -26.12
C ALA A 43 -6.06 -1.74 -26.41
N MET A 44 -7.01 -2.38 -25.72
CA MET A 44 -8.44 -2.11 -25.87
C MET A 44 -8.88 -0.75 -25.32
N HIS A 45 -8.10 -0.16 -24.41
CA HIS A 45 -8.44 1.08 -23.70
C HIS A 45 -7.48 2.23 -24.03
N CYS A 46 -6.67 2.13 -25.09
CA CYS A 46 -5.67 3.15 -25.42
C CYS A 46 -6.29 4.53 -25.70
N ASP A 47 -7.50 4.54 -26.27
CA ASP A 47 -8.26 5.75 -26.60
C ASP A 47 -9.45 5.96 -25.65
N ALA A 48 -9.48 5.26 -24.51
CA ALA A 48 -10.55 5.40 -23.54
C ALA A 48 -10.54 6.80 -22.91
N ASP A 49 -11.72 7.44 -22.90
CA ASP A 49 -11.89 8.72 -22.20
C ASP A 49 -12.01 8.46 -20.69
N ILE A 50 -10.89 8.63 -19.98
CA ILE A 50 -10.78 8.44 -18.53
C ILE A 50 -11.82 9.26 -17.75
N LYS A 51 -12.35 10.35 -18.31
CA LYS A 51 -13.35 11.16 -17.62
C LYS A 51 -14.68 10.44 -17.41
N LYS A 52 -14.94 9.38 -18.17
CA LYS A 52 -16.14 8.55 -18.07
C LYS A 52 -15.99 7.39 -17.07
N TYR A 53 -14.82 7.26 -16.44
CA TYR A 53 -14.50 6.14 -15.57
C TYR A 53 -14.64 6.55 -14.11
N ILE A 54 -15.18 5.62 -13.32
CA ILE A 54 -15.10 5.63 -11.87
C ILE A 54 -14.11 4.54 -11.50
N PHE A 55 -13.04 4.91 -10.80
CA PHE A 55 -12.06 4.00 -10.24
C PHE A 55 -12.44 3.67 -8.80
N GLU A 56 -12.25 2.42 -8.41
CA GLU A 56 -12.57 1.95 -7.07
C GLU A 56 -11.46 1.03 -6.57
N ASP A 57 -11.18 1.10 -5.27
CA ASP A 57 -10.29 0.17 -4.58
C ASP A 57 -10.60 0.12 -3.07
N GLU A 58 -10.21 -0.99 -2.45
CA GLU A 58 -10.26 -1.23 -1.02
C GLU A 58 -8.88 -1.05 -0.40
N CYS A 59 -8.82 -0.32 0.72
CA CYS A 59 -7.59 -0.13 1.46
C CYS A 59 -7.80 -0.33 2.96
N TYR A 60 -6.81 -0.90 3.64
CA TYR A 60 -6.79 -0.97 5.10
C TYR A 60 -5.67 -0.10 5.67
N PHE A 61 -6.03 0.74 6.63
CA PHE A 61 -5.10 1.55 7.41
C PHE A 61 -4.92 0.89 8.77
N GLY A 62 -3.86 0.10 8.91
CA GLY A 62 -3.48 -0.47 10.20
C GLY A 62 -2.69 0.53 11.03
N LEU A 63 -3.08 0.74 12.29
CA LEU A 63 -2.23 1.39 13.29
C LEU A 63 -1.12 0.41 13.66
N ARG A 64 -0.08 0.32 12.82
CA ARG A 64 1.17 -0.31 13.24
C ARG A 64 1.80 0.62 14.26
N ASN A 65 2.16 0.08 15.42
CA ASN A 65 2.90 0.78 16.46
C ASN A 65 4.08 1.53 15.83
N THR A 66 3.88 2.81 15.52
CA THR A 66 4.95 3.75 15.29
C THR A 66 5.69 3.78 16.63
N GLN A 67 6.95 3.41 16.59
CA GLN A 67 7.80 3.31 17.77
C GLN A 67 7.60 4.56 18.63
N GLN A 68 6.99 4.42 19.81
CA GLN A 68 7.00 5.51 20.78
C GLN A 68 8.47 5.77 21.09
N VAL A 69 8.89 7.03 20.94
CA VAL A 69 10.21 7.46 21.36
C VAL A 69 10.26 7.29 22.88
N VAL A 70 11.05 6.33 23.35
CA VAL A 70 11.32 6.14 24.77
C VAL A 70 12.65 6.81 25.06
N TRP A 71 12.64 7.81 25.93
CA TRP A 71 13.87 8.45 26.40
C TRP A 71 14.48 7.55 27.48
N CYS A 72 15.64 6.95 27.20
CA CYS A 72 16.45 6.23 28.19
C CYS A 72 17.84 6.87 28.32
N LYS A 73 18.44 6.72 29.51
CA LYS A 73 19.83 7.17 29.72
C LYS A 73 20.79 6.31 28.91
N ARG A 74 21.85 6.95 28.41
CA ARG A 74 22.88 6.28 27.60
C ARG A 74 23.52 5.14 28.40
N GLY A 75 23.39 3.91 27.90
CA GLY A 75 23.92 2.70 28.55
C GLY A 75 22.90 1.89 29.34
N GLU A 76 21.69 2.42 29.55
CA GLU A 76 20.61 1.64 30.17
C GLU A 76 19.82 0.84 29.12
N PRO A 77 19.37 -0.38 29.46
CA PRO A 77 18.56 -1.18 28.56
C PRO A 77 17.22 -0.49 28.28
N THR A 78 16.79 -0.55 27.01
CA THR A 78 15.48 -0.04 26.59
C THR A 78 14.37 -0.74 27.39
N PRO A 79 13.44 0.00 28.03
CA PRO A 79 12.34 -0.60 28.78
C PRO A 79 11.55 -1.58 27.90
N LYS A 80 11.27 -2.78 28.43
CA LYS A 80 10.40 -3.75 27.75
C LYS A 80 8.98 -3.19 27.72
N LYS A 81 8.40 -3.12 26.53
CA LYS A 81 7.00 -2.73 26.36
C LYS A 81 6.13 -3.97 26.26
N GLU A 82 5.28 -4.21 27.26
CA GLU A 82 4.17 -5.13 27.12
C GLU A 82 3.07 -4.41 26.34
N ILE A 83 2.82 -4.86 25.11
CA ILE A 83 1.75 -4.36 24.27
C ILE A 83 0.68 -5.43 24.26
N SER A 84 -0.48 -5.17 24.87
CA SER A 84 -1.69 -5.91 24.49
C SER A 84 -1.88 -5.68 23.00
N SER A 85 -2.02 -6.74 22.21
CA SER A 85 -1.99 -6.67 20.74
C SER A 85 -3.14 -5.81 20.19
N LEU A 86 -2.99 -4.49 20.21
CA LEU A 86 -3.98 -3.56 19.69
C LEU A 86 -3.82 -3.53 18.17
N ARG A 87 -4.45 -4.47 17.47
CA ARG A 87 -4.54 -4.49 16.00
C ARG A 87 -5.69 -3.59 15.55
N ALA A 88 -5.63 -2.31 15.91
CA ALA A 88 -6.57 -1.33 15.40
C ALA A 88 -6.29 -1.11 13.91
N HIS A 89 -7.30 -1.29 13.09
CA HIS A 89 -7.25 -0.98 11.66
C HIS A 89 -8.58 -0.38 11.22
N VAL A 90 -8.54 0.40 10.16
CA VAL A 90 -9.72 0.97 9.51
C VAL A 90 -9.74 0.47 8.08
N ASN A 91 -10.84 -0.16 7.67
CA ASN A 91 -11.07 -0.56 6.29
C ASN A 91 -11.83 0.56 5.59
N LEU A 92 -11.35 0.95 4.42
CA LEU A 92 -11.92 1.99 3.58
C LEU A 92 -12.14 1.43 2.19
N ILE A 93 -13.26 1.81 1.58
CA ILE A 93 -13.48 1.70 0.15
C ILE A 93 -13.53 3.12 -0.42
N GLY A 94 -12.83 3.34 -1.53
CA GLY A 94 -12.74 4.64 -2.18
C GLY A 94 -13.22 4.57 -3.61
N PHE A 95 -13.99 5.56 -4.03
CA PHE A 95 -14.42 5.77 -5.41
C PHE A 95 -13.87 7.11 -5.87
N ILE A 96 -13.23 7.15 -7.03
CA ILE A 96 -12.63 8.37 -7.59
C ILE A 96 -13.04 8.47 -9.06
N TRP A 97 -13.46 9.65 -9.47
CA TRP A 97 -13.77 9.99 -10.86
C TRP A 97 -13.19 11.37 -11.19
N TRP A 98 -13.39 11.85 -12.42
CA TRP A 98 -12.68 13.01 -12.94
C TRP A 98 -12.77 14.29 -12.09
N ASN A 99 -13.94 14.55 -11.51
CA ASN A 99 -14.26 15.77 -10.76
C ASN A 99 -14.65 15.50 -9.30
N GLY A 100 -14.43 14.28 -8.78
CA GLY A 100 -14.87 13.95 -7.43
C GLY A 100 -14.31 12.66 -6.88
N TYR A 101 -14.54 12.47 -5.59
CA TYR A 101 -14.18 11.25 -4.87
C TYR A 101 -15.09 11.07 -3.66
N VAL A 102 -15.29 9.82 -3.26
CA VAL A 102 -15.96 9.44 -2.02
C VAL A 102 -15.20 8.32 -1.35
N PHE A 103 -15.01 8.42 -0.03
CA PHE A 103 -14.45 7.36 0.79
C PHE A 103 -15.48 6.94 1.84
N ARG A 104 -15.65 5.63 2.01
CA ARG A 104 -16.52 5.08 3.05
C ARG A 104 -15.75 4.09 3.89
N ARG A 105 -15.95 4.19 5.20
CA ARG A 105 -15.49 3.18 6.14
C ARG A 105 -16.48 2.02 6.16
N PHE A 106 -15.96 0.80 6.14
CA PHE A 106 -16.73 -0.40 6.44
C PHE A 106 -16.09 -1.18 7.60
N ASN A 107 -16.88 -2.05 8.22
CA ASN A 107 -16.41 -2.93 9.29
C ASN A 107 -16.47 -4.38 8.81
N GLY A 108 -15.48 -5.18 9.19
CA GLY A 108 -15.41 -6.58 8.78
C GLY A 108 -14.94 -6.76 7.34
N TRP A 109 -15.47 -7.78 6.69
CA TRP A 109 -15.19 -8.12 5.29
C TRP A 109 -16.25 -7.53 4.40
N LEU A 110 -15.85 -6.95 3.28
CA LEU A 110 -16.79 -6.56 2.25
C LEU A 110 -17.31 -7.84 1.58
N ASN A 111 -18.62 -8.06 1.69
CA ASN A 111 -19.32 -9.12 0.99
C ASN A 111 -20.17 -8.51 -0.13
N SER A 112 -20.69 -9.32 -1.03
CA SER A 112 -21.43 -8.83 -2.21
C SER A 112 -22.58 -7.89 -1.83
N ASP A 113 -23.30 -8.18 -0.75
CA ASP A 113 -24.45 -7.37 -0.32
C ASP A 113 -24.01 -6.00 0.20
N THR A 114 -23.04 -5.96 1.12
CA THR A 114 -22.49 -4.69 1.67
C THR A 114 -21.78 -3.85 0.62
N TYR A 115 -21.17 -4.49 -0.40
CA TYR A 115 -20.65 -3.80 -1.57
C TYR A 115 -21.78 -3.16 -2.38
N CYS A 116 -22.83 -3.91 -2.72
CA CYS A 116 -23.96 -3.39 -3.51
C CYS A 116 -24.65 -2.22 -2.81
N GLU A 117 -24.90 -2.33 -1.50
CA GLU A 117 -25.43 -1.23 -0.69
C GLU A 117 -24.54 0.01 -0.76
N THR A 118 -23.23 -0.18 -0.61
CA THR A 118 -22.25 0.92 -0.65
C THR A 118 -22.23 1.61 -2.01
N VAL A 119 -22.19 0.85 -3.10
CA VAL A 119 -22.23 1.39 -4.46
C VAL A 119 -23.54 2.14 -4.71
N ASN A 120 -24.68 1.56 -4.33
CA ASN A 120 -25.99 2.17 -4.53
C ASN A 120 -26.14 3.51 -3.78
N GLU A 121 -25.66 3.58 -2.53
CA GLU A 121 -25.65 4.83 -1.78
C GLU A 121 -24.77 5.90 -2.45
N ILE A 122 -23.58 5.52 -2.94
CA ILE A 122 -22.65 6.47 -3.58
C ILE A 122 -23.20 6.97 -4.91
N LEU A 123 -23.73 6.08 -5.75
CA LEU A 123 -24.31 6.45 -7.05
C LEU A 123 -25.60 7.27 -6.90
N SER A 124 -26.41 7.02 -5.87
CA SER A 124 -27.63 7.79 -5.62
C SER A 124 -27.35 9.17 -5.03
N GLY A 125 -26.35 9.30 -4.16
CA GLY A 125 -25.98 10.57 -3.52
C GLY A 125 -25.23 11.55 -4.41
N ASN A 126 -24.45 11.06 -5.39
CA ASN A 126 -23.55 11.89 -6.22
C ASN A 126 -23.96 11.93 -7.70
N ARG A 127 -25.23 11.64 -8.00
CA ARG A 127 -25.75 11.47 -9.37
C ARG A 127 -25.54 12.70 -10.27
N ASN A 128 -25.48 13.89 -9.69
CA ASN A 128 -25.26 15.14 -10.40
C ASN A 128 -23.77 15.46 -10.64
N ASP A 129 -22.88 14.84 -9.86
CA ASP A 129 -21.43 15.11 -9.91
C ASP A 129 -20.68 14.08 -10.76
N ILE A 130 -21.32 12.97 -11.11
CA ILE A 130 -20.75 11.86 -11.90
C ILE A 130 -21.01 12.05 -13.41
N GLY A 131 -21.92 12.96 -13.79
CA GLY A 131 -22.39 13.18 -15.17
C GLY A 131 -21.55 14.13 -16.02
#